data_AF-W1PGC3-F1
#
_entry.id   AF-W1PGC3-F1
#
_cell.length_a   1.000
_cell.length_b   1.000
_cell.length_c   1.000
_cell.angle_alpha   90.00
_cell.angle_beta   90.00
_cell.angle_gamma   90.00
#
_symmetry.space_group_name_H-M   'P 1'
#
loop_
_entity.id
_entity.type
_entity.pdbx_description
1 polymer ?
#
loop_
_entity_poly.entity_id
_entity_poly.type
_entity_poly.pdbx_seq_one_letter_code
_entity_poly.pdbx_strand_id
1 'polypeptide(L)' 'DFKIQNIVGSCDVKFPIKLERLCHFHDGFSRYEPELFPGLIYRMAQPKLVILIFASGKIVISGAKV' A
#
# COMPACT_ATOMS: atom_id res chain seq x y z
N ASP A 1 -30.90 -3.49 5.26
CA ASP A 1 -30.06 -2.56 4.48
C ASP A 1 -28.71 -3.16 4.16
N PHE A 2 -28.35 -3.24 2.88
CA PHE A 2 -27.06 -3.74 2.43
C PHE A 2 -26.10 -2.56 2.19
N LYS A 3 -24.87 -2.63 2.74
CA LYS A 3 -23.85 -1.59 2.56
C LYS A 3 -22.45 -2.20 2.45
N ILE A 4 -21.70 -1.77 1.44
CA ILE A 4 -20.29 -2.13 1.28
C ILE A 4 -19.46 -1.37 2.30
N GLN A 5 -18.78 -2.09 3.19
CA GLN A 5 -17.97 -1.49 4.26
C GLN A 5 -16.51 -1.28 3.89
N ASN A 6 -15.99 -2.09 2.97
CA ASN A 6 -14.62 -2.03 2.48
C ASN A 6 -14.50 -2.88 1.20
N ILE A 7 -13.66 -2.44 0.29
CA ILE A 7 -13.24 -3.18 -0.89
C ILE A 7 -11.71 -3.33 -0.79
N VAL A 8 -11.23 -4.56 -0.99
CA VAL A 8 -9.81 -4.89 -1.02
C VAL A 8 -9.47 -5.39 -2.42
N GLY A 9 -8.45 -4.80 -3.03
CA GLY A 9 -7.90 -5.23 -4.31
C GLY A 9 -6.44 -5.64 -4.16
N SER A 10 -5.96 -6.50 -5.06
CA SER A 10 -4.54 -6.84 -5.14
C SER A 10 -4.08 -6.85 -6.59
N CYS A 11 -2.81 -6.53 -6.81
CA CYS A 11 -2.17 -6.63 -8.10
C CYS A 11 -0.68 -6.99 -7.95
N ASP A 12 -0.04 -7.30 -9.07
CA ASP A 12 1.36 -7.71 -9.11
C ASP A 12 2.00 -7.06 -10.34
N VAL A 13 2.96 -6.16 -10.11
CA VAL A 13 3.63 -5.41 -11.19
C VAL A 13 4.71 -6.22 -11.90
N LYS A 14 5.02 -7.44 -11.43
CA LYS A 14 5.97 -8.39 -12.05
C LYS A 14 7.42 -7.90 -12.13
N PHE A 15 7.80 -6.92 -11.33
CA PHE A 15 9.18 -6.50 -11.14
C PHE A 15 9.47 -6.08 -9.69
N PRO A 16 10.72 -6.19 -9.22
CA PRO A 16 11.08 -5.81 -7.86
C PRO A 16 10.99 -4.30 -7.61
N ILE A 17 10.59 -3.90 -6.40
CA ILE A 17 10.48 -2.50 -5.98
C ILE A 17 11.49 -2.21 -4.87
N LYS A 18 12.28 -1.15 -5.03
CA LYS A 18 13.21 -0.65 -3.99
C LYS A 18 12.43 0.16 -2.94
N LEU A 19 12.00 -0.51 -1.87
CA LEU A 19 11.08 0.05 -0.88
C LEU A 19 11.70 1.22 -0.08
N GLU A 20 12.98 1.17 0.23
CA GLU A 20 13.70 2.23 0.95
C GLU A 20 13.69 3.53 0.14
N ARG A 21 13.98 3.40 -1.17
CA ARG A 21 13.97 4.54 -2.09
C ARG A 21 12.55 5.09 -2.26
N LEU A 22 11.55 4.22 -2.39
CA LEU A 22 10.15 4.63 -2.46
C LEU A 22 9.73 5.36 -1.19
N CYS A 23 10.12 4.85 -0.01
CA CYS A 23 9.83 5.45 1.27
C CYS A 23 10.46 6.84 1.39
N HIS A 24 11.73 6.97 1.01
CA HIS A 24 12.46 8.23 1.05
C HIS A 24 11.81 9.32 0.18
N PHE A 25 11.38 8.97 -1.05
CA PHE A 25 10.73 9.94 -1.93
C PHE A 25 9.29 10.29 -1.53
N HIS A 26 8.63 9.44 -0.74
CA HIS A 26 7.24 9.61 -0.32
C HIS A 26 7.08 9.66 1.21
N ASP A 27 8.09 10.17 1.93
CA ASP A 27 8.20 10.10 3.40
C ASP A 27 6.93 10.58 4.15
N GLY A 28 6.24 11.60 3.62
CA GLY A 28 4.98 12.10 4.21
C GLY A 28 3.76 11.16 4.06
N PHE A 29 3.84 10.14 3.22
CA PHE A 29 2.75 9.19 2.92
C PHE A 29 3.12 7.74 3.19
N SER A 30 4.41 7.41 3.25
CA SER A 30 4.88 6.03 3.36
C SER A 30 5.65 5.77 4.64
N ARG A 31 5.50 4.56 5.17
CA ARG A 31 6.31 4.04 6.25
C ARG A 31 6.84 2.65 5.89
N TYR A 32 8.14 2.45 6.07
CA TYR A 32 8.78 1.17 5.84
C TYR A 32 9.75 0.86 6.98
N GLU A 33 9.42 -0.21 7.73
CA GLU A 33 10.16 -0.70 8.90
C GLU A 33 10.25 -2.22 8.75
N PRO A 34 11.22 -2.75 7.97
CA PRO A 34 11.26 -4.16 7.58
C PRO A 34 11.30 -5.13 8.77
N GLU A 35 11.90 -4.70 9.89
CA GLU A 35 11.95 -5.46 11.14
C GLU A 35 10.56 -5.66 11.78
N LEU A 36 9.61 -4.75 11.50
CA LEU A 36 8.24 -4.81 12.02
C LEU A 36 7.25 -5.39 11.00
N PHE A 37 7.42 -5.05 9.73
CA PHE A 37 6.55 -5.49 8.65
C PHE A 37 7.29 -5.50 7.30
N PRO A 38 7.21 -6.59 6.50
CA PRO A 38 8.01 -6.75 5.28
C PRO A 38 7.58 -5.85 4.10
N GLY A 39 6.41 -5.21 4.16
CA GLY A 39 5.92 -4.31 3.11
C GLY A 39 6.03 -2.83 3.49
N LEU A 40 6.06 -1.97 2.50
CA LEU A 40 5.89 -0.53 2.68
C LEU A 40 4.39 -0.21 2.83
N ILE A 41 4.03 0.53 3.88
CA ILE A 41 2.67 1.01 4.11
C ILE A 41 2.57 2.41 3.52
N TYR A 42 1.78 2.58 2.47
CA TYR A 42 1.50 3.85 1.82
C TYR A 42 0.07 4.32 2.13
N ARG A 43 -0.07 5.52 2.68
CA ARG A 43 -1.34 6.15 3.03
C ARG A 43 -1.65 7.23 2.02
N MET A 44 -2.54 6.94 1.09
CA MET A 44 -3.00 7.89 0.09
C MET A 44 -4.08 8.79 0.70
N ALA A 45 -3.93 10.11 0.54
CA ALA A 45 -4.89 11.08 1.08
C ALA A 45 -6.17 11.15 0.24
N GLN A 46 -6.05 11.15 -1.09
CA GLN A 46 -7.17 11.25 -2.01
C GLN A 46 -6.99 10.32 -3.22
N PRO A 47 -7.87 9.30 -3.39
CA PRO A 47 -8.86 8.81 -2.41
C PRO A 47 -8.19 8.30 -1.12
N LYS A 48 -8.93 8.32 0.00
CA LYS A 48 -8.41 7.87 1.31
C LYS A 48 -8.25 6.35 1.32
N LEU A 49 -7.04 5.87 1.04
CA LEU A 49 -6.72 4.44 0.89
C LEU A 49 -5.44 4.08 1.66
N VAL A 50 -5.30 2.78 1.95
CA VAL A 50 -4.06 2.18 2.43
C VAL A 50 -3.58 1.18 1.38
N ILE A 51 -2.33 1.36 0.95
CA ILE A 51 -1.67 0.53 -0.04
C ILE A 51 -0.47 -0.15 0.63
N LEU A 52 -0.40 -1.47 0.57
CA LEU A 52 0.73 -2.27 1.03
C LEU A 52 1.54 -2.66 -0.20
N ILE A 53 2.82 -2.30 -0.23
CA ILE A 53 3.72 -2.52 -1.37
C ILE A 53 4.84 -3.44 -0.93
N PHE A 54 5.02 -4.58 -1.60
CA PHE A 54 6.06 -5.55 -1.27
C PHE A 54 7.22 -5.46 -2.26
N ALA A 55 8.43 -5.80 -1.79
CA ALA A 55 9.65 -5.76 -2.61
C ALA A 55 9.55 -6.66 -3.87
N SER A 56 8.70 -7.69 -3.85
CA SER A 56 8.42 -8.58 -4.98
C SER A 56 7.60 -7.95 -6.11
N GLY A 57 7.04 -6.74 -5.91
CA GLY A 57 6.11 -6.11 -6.84
C GLY A 57 4.64 -6.43 -6.59
N LYS A 58 4.32 -7.24 -5.58
CA LYS A 58 2.95 -7.45 -5.12
C LYS A 58 2.44 -6.20 -4.39
N ILE A 59 1.18 -5.86 -4.62
CA ILE A 59 0.51 -4.71 -4.03
C ILE A 59 -0.88 -5.12 -3.52
N VAL A 60 -1.26 -4.64 -2.35
CA VAL A 60 -2.61 -4.78 -1.79
C VAL A 60 -3.17 -3.39 -1.49
N ILE A 61 -4.39 -3.11 -1.95
CA ILE A 61 -5.09 -1.84 -1.76
C ILE A 61 -6.33 -2.11 -0.91
N SER A 62 -6.52 -1.33 0.15
CA SER A 62 -7.69 -1.42 1.02
C SER A 62 -8.19 -0.03 1.45
N GLY A 63 -9.41 0.02 1.98
CA GLY A 63 -10.04 1.25 2.47
C GLY A 63 -11.01 1.88 1.48
N ALA A 64 -11.20 1.28 0.30
CA ALA A 64 -12.17 1.73 -0.68
C ALA A 64 -13.60 1.41 -0.19
N LYS A 65 -14.52 2.36 -0.33
CA LYS A 65 -15.94 2.22 0.03
C LYS A 65 -16.79 2.85 -1.07
N VAL A 66 -18.03 2.37 -1.18
CA VAL A 66 -19.08 2.91 -2.06
C VAL A 66 -20.07 3.71 -1.22
#